data_AF-A0A3B0KI88-F1
#
_entry.id   AF-A0A3B0KI88-F1
#
_cell.length_a   1.000
_cell.length_b   1.000
_cell.length_c   1.000
_cell.angle_alpha   90.00
_cell.angle_beta   90.00
_cell.angle_gamma   90.00
#
_symmetry.space_group_name_H-M   'P 1'
#
loop_
_entity.id
_entity.type
_entity.pdbx_description
1 polymer ?
#
loop_
_entity_poly.entity_id
_entity_poly.type
_entity_poly.pdbx_seq_one_letter_code
_entity_poly.pdbx_strand_id
1 'polypeptide(L)'
;MSKYTQKSTTNMPAKIKSKFTKSDSSDPTASESSMEAQELAEVQTIIKKLDVSKQVILGRVYKNVPDACNAIWKSEYNCLDLQKMELKLRGSDLQTFLQKMYADFRGAHFRCQQLQDELNILDQAGIRELPNVKRCEITWGTAMQRRTTTFPQWPFHALPALMRNLRRLEIHSPLEVCFIEGFKQLQELRFHGEVETWVLKGILASGLPLRLLHFLGSHSPDIKGISQCQQMQNLMINQSVFLANKEEIFCLPKLQILEIKKLSECKDMMKNLRHVIQEREEYLRIFRLNCSFINSAQELIPLELHRCPYMDGLELIDCNFGNQEMLSLGLPVTHKHAVFCHCSNLLDDHVLDFIQANSKLRQLVFIHCPSLTEELLSKIYKLRRHEKKSYPLKIKFKGSPDIWEAYKKNFRSFWSDRVDVLQVERFKKDYSPLQHVQFLFREPPSPGTPAK
;
A
#
# COMPACT_ATOMS: atom_id res chain seq x y z
N MET A 1 37.67 -42.21 -37.30
CA MET A 1 39.09 -42.62 -37.47
C MET A 1 39.89 -41.82 -36.44
N SER A 2 40.23 -42.38 -35.26
CA SER A 2 41.42 -43.21 -34.95
C SER A 2 42.73 -42.42 -35.22
N LYS A 3 43.74 -42.23 -34.34
CA LYS A 3 44.25 -42.83 -33.07
C LYS A 3 45.11 -41.75 -32.35
N TYR A 4 45.13 -41.55 -31.03
CA TYR A 4 45.71 -42.33 -29.91
C TYR A 4 47.25 -42.50 -29.89
N THR A 5 47.93 -41.88 -28.90
CA THR A 5 48.93 -42.43 -27.91
C THR A 5 49.56 -41.22 -27.15
N GLN A 6 49.61 -41.02 -25.83
CA GLN A 6 49.71 -41.80 -24.56
C GLN A 6 51.12 -42.31 -24.18
N LYS A 7 51.63 -41.87 -23.02
CA LYS A 7 52.49 -42.56 -22.01
C LYS A 7 52.65 -41.62 -20.78
N SER A 8 52.12 -41.89 -19.57
CA SER A 8 52.42 -42.92 -18.55
C SER A 8 53.43 -42.42 -17.47
N THR A 9 52.95 -42.06 -16.25
CA THR A 9 53.04 -42.82 -14.95
C THR A 9 54.46 -42.94 -14.40
N THR A 10 54.82 -42.70 -13.12
CA THR A 10 54.41 -43.29 -11.80
C THR A 10 55.40 -42.65 -10.77
N ASN A 11 55.18 -42.41 -9.47
CA ASN A 11 54.98 -43.36 -8.37
C ASN A 11 54.95 -42.60 -7.02
N MET A 12 54.15 -43.08 -6.06
CA MET A 12 54.36 -42.92 -4.60
C MET A 12 55.29 -44.06 -4.08
N PRO A 13 55.93 -43.94 -2.90
CA PRO A 13 55.32 -44.41 -1.64
C PRO A 13 55.67 -43.58 -0.37
N ALA A 14 54.89 -43.85 0.68
CA ALA A 14 54.87 -43.21 2.00
C ALA A 14 56.04 -43.57 2.95
N LYS A 15 56.30 -42.71 3.95
CA LYS A 15 56.61 -43.11 5.36
C LYS A 15 56.46 -41.97 6.40
N ILE A 16 55.53 -42.26 7.31
CA ILE A 16 55.12 -41.83 8.67
C ILE A 16 56.20 -41.26 9.65
N LYS A 17 55.71 -40.35 10.55
CA LYS A 17 56.12 -39.93 11.93
C LYS A 17 56.92 -38.61 11.98
N SER A 18 56.67 -37.62 12.86
CA SER A 18 55.92 -37.54 14.12
C SER A 18 55.54 -36.08 14.50
N LYS A 19 54.50 -35.96 15.33
CA LYS A 19 54.01 -34.82 16.14
C LYS A 19 55.08 -33.81 16.62
N PHE A 20 54.75 -32.51 16.65
CA PHE A 20 54.51 -31.77 17.91
C PHE A 20 53.79 -30.43 17.65
N THR A 21 52.85 -30.14 18.54
CA THR A 21 51.91 -29.03 18.67
C THR A 21 52.53 -27.75 19.23
N LYS A 22 52.00 -26.57 18.85
CA LYS A 22 51.59 -25.41 19.70
C LYS A 22 51.26 -24.22 18.75
N SER A 23 49.99 -23.89 18.53
CA SER A 23 49.07 -23.08 19.36
C SER A 23 49.41 -21.59 19.37
N ASP A 24 48.48 -20.84 18.76
CA ASP A 24 47.92 -19.55 19.18
C ASP A 24 48.82 -18.31 19.26
N SER A 25 48.68 -17.48 18.23
CA SER A 25 48.62 -16.02 18.40
C SER A 25 47.23 -15.55 17.96
N SER A 26 46.23 -15.81 18.80
CA SER A 26 44.92 -15.19 18.70
C SER A 26 45.02 -13.75 19.22
N ASP A 27 44.67 -12.78 18.37
CA ASP A 27 44.47 -11.39 18.74
C ASP A 27 43.48 -11.30 19.93
N PRO A 28 43.88 -10.78 21.10
CA PRO A 28 43.02 -10.70 22.29
C PRO A 28 41.79 -9.80 22.11
N THR A 29 41.84 -8.86 21.16
CA THR A 29 40.80 -7.85 20.94
C THR A 29 39.55 -8.39 20.24
N ALA A 30 39.68 -9.48 19.48
CA ALA A 30 38.55 -10.07 18.75
C ALA A 30 37.62 -10.88 19.67
N SER A 31 38.16 -11.57 20.71
CA SER A 31 37.33 -12.34 21.65
C SER A 31 36.62 -11.45 22.68
N GLU A 32 37.23 -10.35 23.11
CA GLU A 32 36.62 -9.40 24.06
C GLU A 32 35.40 -8.69 23.44
N SER A 33 35.51 -8.21 22.19
CA SER A 33 34.38 -7.57 21.48
C SER A 33 33.19 -8.51 21.24
N SER A 34 33.45 -9.82 21.09
CA SER A 34 32.43 -10.86 20.94
C SER A 34 31.70 -11.13 22.26
N MET A 35 32.40 -11.10 23.39
CA MET A 35 31.80 -11.29 24.72
C MET A 35 30.99 -10.07 25.15
N GLU A 36 31.50 -8.86 24.94
CA GLU A 36 30.78 -7.61 25.26
C GLU A 36 29.46 -7.49 24.49
N ALA A 37 29.44 -7.90 23.21
CA ALA A 37 28.22 -7.90 22.40
C ALA A 37 27.17 -8.91 22.91
N GLN A 38 27.62 -10.05 23.45
CA GLN A 38 26.75 -11.09 24.00
C GLN A 38 26.18 -10.68 25.36
N GLU A 39 27.00 -10.10 26.24
CA GLU A 39 26.57 -9.55 27.53
C GLU A 39 25.57 -8.39 27.35
N LEU A 40 25.81 -7.51 26.36
CA LEU A 40 24.87 -6.44 26.02
C LEU A 40 23.51 -6.98 25.56
N ALA A 41 23.47 -8.08 24.81
CA ALA A 41 22.24 -8.72 24.36
C ALA A 41 21.43 -9.35 25.51
N GLU A 42 22.12 -9.94 26.49
CA GLU A 42 21.48 -10.48 27.70
C GLU A 42 20.91 -9.35 28.58
N VAL A 43 21.69 -8.27 28.77
CA VAL A 43 21.25 -7.07 29.49
C VAL A 43 20.05 -6.42 28.81
N GLN A 44 20.04 -6.34 27.47
CA GLN A 44 18.87 -5.86 26.71
C GLN A 44 17.62 -6.74 26.96
N THR A 45 17.79 -8.06 27.04
CA THR A 45 16.68 -9.00 27.29
C THR A 45 16.06 -8.80 28.67
N ILE A 46 16.87 -8.48 29.67
CA ILE A 46 16.41 -8.18 31.04
C ILE A 46 15.73 -6.80 31.08
N ILE A 47 16.38 -5.77 30.52
CA ILE A 47 15.86 -4.38 30.53
C ILE A 47 14.53 -4.29 29.79
N LYS A 48 14.34 -5.05 28.71
CA LYS A 48 13.09 -5.08 27.94
C LYS A 48 11.87 -5.50 28.78
N LYS A 49 12.07 -6.24 29.88
CA LYS A 49 10.99 -6.61 30.81
C LYS A 49 10.57 -5.49 31.75
N LEU A 50 11.34 -4.40 31.81
CA LEU A 50 11.05 -3.24 32.65
C LEU A 50 10.20 -2.23 31.90
N ASP A 51 9.38 -1.47 32.64
CA ASP A 51 8.70 -0.31 32.08
C ASP A 51 9.70 0.80 31.69
N VAL A 52 9.32 1.67 30.75
CA VAL A 52 10.22 2.69 30.21
C VAL A 52 10.67 3.69 31.28
N SER A 53 9.86 3.96 32.32
CA SER A 53 10.26 4.83 33.43
C SER A 53 11.45 4.23 34.19
N LYS A 54 11.40 2.94 34.54
CA LYS A 54 12.52 2.22 35.13
C LYS A 54 13.73 2.14 34.20
N GLN A 55 13.52 1.97 32.89
CA GLN A 55 14.61 1.98 31.92
C GLN A 55 15.33 3.34 31.87
N VAL A 56 14.58 4.46 31.93
CA VAL A 56 15.15 5.81 31.96
C VAL A 56 15.95 6.03 33.25
N ILE A 57 15.43 5.60 34.41
CA ILE A 57 16.12 5.69 35.70
C ILE A 57 17.43 4.88 35.65
N LEU A 58 17.39 3.62 35.22
CA LEU A 58 18.58 2.78 35.11
C LEU A 58 19.59 3.35 34.11
N GLY A 59 19.11 3.91 33.01
CA GLY A 59 19.93 4.59 32.00
C GLY A 59 20.47 5.97 32.43
N ARG A 60 20.17 6.44 33.64
CA ARG A 60 20.86 7.59 34.29
C ARG A 60 21.90 7.13 35.32
N VAL A 61 21.65 6.01 36.00
CA VAL A 61 22.44 5.57 37.17
C VAL A 61 23.65 4.72 36.77
N TYR A 62 23.54 3.90 35.71
CA TYR A 62 24.57 2.94 35.34
C TYR A 62 25.25 3.33 34.02
N LYS A 63 26.55 3.01 33.84
CA LYS A 63 27.34 3.44 32.67
C LYS A 63 27.04 2.70 31.36
N ASN A 64 26.75 1.39 31.41
CA ASN A 64 26.58 0.54 30.21
C ASN A 64 25.10 0.24 29.87
N VAL A 65 24.19 0.52 30.82
CA VAL A 65 22.73 0.42 30.64
C VAL A 65 22.13 1.46 29.67
N PRO A 66 22.66 2.69 29.51
CA PRO A 66 22.11 3.68 28.59
C PRO A 66 22.11 3.20 27.14
N ASP A 67 23.15 2.50 26.69
CA ASP A 67 23.25 2.00 25.32
C ASP A 67 22.27 0.84 25.06
N ALA A 68 22.11 -0.05 26.04
CA ALA A 68 21.08 -1.09 26.00
C ALA A 68 19.66 -0.50 25.98
N CYS A 69 19.37 0.50 26.83
CA CYS A 69 18.10 1.21 26.84
C CYS A 69 17.85 1.94 25.50
N ASN A 70 18.85 2.66 24.97
CA ASN A 70 18.75 3.36 23.70
C ASN A 70 18.48 2.39 22.55
N ALA A 71 19.14 1.24 22.50
CA ALA A 71 18.90 0.21 21.50
C ALA A 71 17.45 -0.33 21.56
N ILE A 72 16.94 -0.58 22.77
CA ILE A 72 15.54 -0.98 22.97
C ILE A 72 14.60 0.13 22.51
N TRP A 73 14.84 1.38 22.90
CA TRP A 73 13.98 2.50 22.55
C TRP A 73 13.93 2.77 21.05
N LYS A 74 15.07 2.68 20.36
CA LYS A 74 15.14 2.76 18.88
C LYS A 74 14.27 1.70 18.21
N SER A 75 14.23 0.50 18.77
CA SER A 75 13.44 -0.60 18.23
C SER A 75 11.93 -0.46 18.50
N GLU A 76 11.55 0.09 19.65
CA GLU A 76 10.15 0.13 20.10
C GLU A 76 9.45 1.47 19.85
N TYR A 77 10.18 2.59 19.87
CA TYR A 77 9.65 3.95 19.83
C TYR A 77 10.16 4.70 18.60
N ASN A 78 9.82 4.19 17.41
CA ASN A 78 10.18 4.84 16.14
C ASN A 78 9.33 6.08 15.80
N CYS A 79 8.31 6.38 16.60
CA CYS A 79 7.40 7.49 16.40
C CYS A 79 7.29 8.31 17.69
N LEU A 80 7.48 9.62 17.58
CA LEU A 80 7.15 10.56 18.63
C LEU A 80 5.62 10.63 18.75
N ASP A 81 5.08 10.30 19.93
CA ASP A 81 3.66 10.38 20.23
C ASP A 81 3.53 10.75 21.72
N LEU A 82 3.43 12.05 22.00
CA LEU A 82 3.48 12.57 23.36
C LEU A 82 2.30 12.08 24.20
N GLN A 83 1.12 11.88 23.59
CA GLN A 83 -0.02 11.27 24.29
C GLN A 83 0.34 9.91 24.90
N LYS A 84 0.99 9.04 24.12
CA LYS A 84 1.38 7.70 24.60
C LYS A 84 2.56 7.77 25.56
N MET A 85 3.46 8.72 25.37
CA MET A 85 4.66 8.86 26.20
C MET A 85 4.35 9.45 27.57
N GLU A 86 3.49 10.46 27.67
CA GLU A 86 3.08 11.08 28.94
C GLU A 86 2.32 10.12 29.89
N LEU A 87 1.72 9.06 29.34
CA LEU A 87 1.14 7.96 30.11
C LEU A 87 2.20 7.09 30.80
N LYS A 88 3.42 7.06 30.27
CA LYS A 88 4.52 6.20 30.72
C LYS A 88 5.64 6.96 31.43
N LEU A 89 5.88 8.21 31.05
CA LEU A 89 6.99 9.06 31.47
C LEU A 89 6.45 10.45 31.83
N ARG A 90 6.93 11.03 32.92
CA ARG A 90 6.54 12.38 33.35
C ARG A 90 7.76 13.21 33.73
N GLY A 91 7.63 14.54 33.61
CA GLY A 91 8.64 15.49 34.06
C GLY A 91 10.02 15.24 33.42
N SER A 92 11.06 15.20 34.25
CA SER A 92 12.45 15.05 33.79
C SER A 92 12.71 13.75 33.04
N ASP A 93 12.02 12.65 33.39
CA ASP A 93 12.20 11.35 32.73
C ASP A 93 11.78 11.41 31.25
N LEU A 94 10.68 12.11 30.97
CA LEU A 94 10.23 12.36 29.61
C LEU A 94 11.26 13.23 28.86
N GLN A 95 11.76 14.30 29.48
CA GLN A 95 12.78 15.16 28.86
C GLN A 95 14.06 14.38 28.51
N THR A 96 14.59 13.57 29.43
CA THR A 96 15.78 12.73 29.17
C THR A 96 15.53 11.73 28.06
N PHE A 97 14.36 11.09 28.04
CA PHE A 97 14.00 10.16 26.97
C PHE A 97 13.98 10.87 25.61
N LEU A 98 13.31 12.01 25.53
CA LEU A 98 13.19 12.80 24.30
C LEU A 98 14.57 13.27 23.80
N GLN A 99 15.44 13.76 24.69
CA GLN A 99 16.82 14.16 24.36
C GLN A 99 17.68 13.01 23.82
N LYS A 100 17.44 11.78 24.25
CA LYS A 100 18.15 10.60 23.74
C LYS A 100 17.56 10.09 22.42
N MET A 101 16.27 10.32 22.17
CA MET A 101 15.53 9.73 21.05
C MET A 101 15.25 10.67 19.87
N TYR A 102 15.40 11.99 20.03
CA TYR A 102 14.99 12.98 19.03
C TYR A 102 15.58 12.72 17.62
N ALA A 103 16.82 12.25 17.56
CA ALA A 103 17.50 11.91 16.32
C ALA A 103 17.07 10.55 15.74
N ASP A 104 16.42 9.69 16.52
CA ASP A 104 16.04 8.34 16.08
C ASP A 104 14.57 8.23 15.64
N PHE A 105 13.73 9.20 16.00
CA PHE A 105 12.35 9.23 15.55
C PHE A 105 12.25 9.28 14.02
N ARG A 106 11.43 8.40 13.46
CA ARG A 106 11.12 8.31 12.01
C ARG A 106 9.74 8.86 11.69
N GLY A 107 8.84 8.87 12.66
CA GLY A 107 7.54 9.51 12.58
C GLY A 107 7.25 10.45 13.74
N ALA A 108 6.27 11.32 13.56
CA ALA A 108 5.68 12.12 14.61
C ALA A 108 4.15 12.05 14.53
N HIS A 109 3.51 12.07 15.68
CA HIS A 109 2.07 12.19 15.84
C HIS A 109 1.81 13.38 16.75
N PHE A 110 1.07 14.36 16.24
CA PHE A 110 0.66 15.53 17.00
C PHE A 110 -0.86 15.55 17.13
N ARG A 111 -1.34 15.91 18.31
CA ARG A 111 -2.76 16.20 18.48
C ARG A 111 -2.95 17.66 18.23
N CYS A 112 -3.84 17.98 17.29
CA CYS A 112 -4.15 19.36 16.95
C CYS A 112 -4.34 20.16 18.23
N GLN A 113 -5.38 19.85 19.03
CA GLN A 113 -5.79 20.62 20.23
C GLN A 113 -4.68 20.87 21.27
N GLN A 114 -3.64 20.05 21.30
CA GLN A 114 -2.54 20.15 22.26
C GLN A 114 -1.21 20.49 21.58
N LEU A 115 -1.23 20.90 20.31
CA LEU A 115 -0.03 21.13 19.53
C LEU A 115 0.90 22.15 20.19
N GLN A 116 0.36 23.24 20.75
CA GLN A 116 1.18 24.22 21.46
C GLN A 116 1.87 23.62 22.68
N ASP A 117 1.14 22.85 23.50
CA ASP A 117 1.70 22.19 24.68
C ASP A 117 2.74 21.14 24.28
N GLU A 118 2.45 20.37 23.23
CA GLU A 118 3.34 19.36 22.67
C GLU A 118 4.64 19.99 22.13
N LEU A 119 4.56 21.15 21.47
CA LEU A 119 5.72 21.93 21.03
C LEU A 119 6.49 22.51 22.23
N ASN A 120 5.80 22.98 23.27
CA ASN A 120 6.44 23.48 24.48
C ASN A 120 7.21 22.36 25.21
N ILE A 121 6.69 21.12 25.24
CA ILE A 121 7.40 19.97 25.82
C ILE A 121 8.71 19.70 25.06
N LEU A 122 8.68 19.78 23.72
CA LEU A 122 9.88 19.61 22.89
C LEU A 122 10.89 20.73 23.14
N ASP A 123 10.44 21.98 23.21
CA ASP A 123 11.31 23.13 23.48
C ASP A 123 11.93 23.06 24.89
N GLN A 124 11.16 22.66 25.91
CA GLN A 124 11.67 22.40 27.26
C GLN A 124 12.69 21.25 27.30
N ALA A 125 12.57 20.27 26.40
CA ALA A 125 13.58 19.22 26.24
C ALA A 125 14.81 19.69 25.42
N GLY A 126 14.81 20.93 24.91
CA GLY A 126 15.89 21.48 24.07
C GLY A 126 15.83 21.01 22.61
N ILE A 127 14.71 20.44 22.17
CA ILE A 127 14.54 19.87 20.83
C ILE A 127 14.00 20.94 19.89
N ARG A 128 14.89 21.45 19.04
CA ARG A 128 14.53 22.43 17.99
C ARG A 128 14.23 21.80 16.64
N GLU A 129 14.68 20.56 16.44
CA GLU A 129 14.51 19.81 15.20
C GLU A 129 14.39 18.31 15.44
N LEU A 130 13.70 17.64 14.53
CA LEU A 130 13.51 16.20 14.45
C LEU A 130 14.06 15.74 13.09
N PRO A 131 15.39 15.58 12.96
CA PRO A 131 16.06 15.52 11.66
C PRO A 131 15.69 14.28 10.84
N ASN A 132 15.32 13.19 11.51
CA ASN A 132 15.05 11.90 10.88
C ASN A 132 13.56 11.59 10.70
N VAL A 133 12.67 12.49 11.12
CA VAL A 133 11.24 12.35 10.94
C VAL A 133 10.86 12.58 9.48
N LYS A 134 10.22 11.57 8.88
CA LYS A 134 9.79 11.57 7.47
C LYS A 134 8.28 11.46 7.30
N ARG A 135 7.56 11.10 8.36
CA ARG A 135 6.10 10.97 8.38
C ARG A 135 5.51 11.72 9.58
N CYS A 136 4.43 12.45 9.36
CA CYS A 136 3.73 13.17 10.41
C CYS A 136 2.23 12.94 10.25
N GLU A 137 1.56 12.62 11.35
CA GLU A 137 0.11 12.56 11.44
C GLU A 137 -0.37 13.62 12.43
N ILE A 138 -1.33 14.44 12.02
CA ILE A 138 -1.96 15.46 12.86
C ILE A 138 -3.41 15.05 13.08
N THR A 139 -3.72 14.56 14.28
CA THR A 139 -5.07 14.09 14.60
C THR A 139 -5.95 15.20 15.15
N TRP A 140 -7.24 15.11 14.85
CA TRP A 140 -8.27 15.97 15.42
C TRP A 140 -9.04 15.20 16.48
N GLY A 141 -9.02 15.70 17.72
CA GLY A 141 -9.61 15.10 18.92
C GLY A 141 -11.02 14.48 18.78
N THR A 142 -11.46 13.84 19.86
CA THR A 142 -12.68 13.01 19.87
C THR A 142 -13.92 13.82 19.53
N ALA A 143 -14.98 13.16 19.04
CA ALA A 143 -16.23 13.82 18.62
C ALA A 143 -16.83 14.77 19.68
N MET A 144 -16.64 14.47 20.97
CA MET A 144 -17.01 15.39 22.06
C MET A 144 -16.16 16.68 22.07
N GLN A 145 -14.85 16.56 21.88
CA GLN A 145 -13.91 17.68 21.85
C GLN A 145 -14.12 18.58 20.60
N ARG A 146 -14.64 18.03 19.51
CA ARG A 146 -14.96 18.80 18.28
C ARG A 146 -16.12 19.77 18.46
N ARG A 147 -17.01 19.51 19.43
CA ARG A 147 -18.21 20.35 19.68
C ARG A 147 -17.92 21.56 20.56
N THR A 148 -16.81 21.55 21.29
CA THR A 148 -16.51 22.53 22.34
C THR A 148 -15.32 23.43 22.03
N THR A 149 -14.62 23.23 20.91
CA THR A 149 -13.43 24.00 20.56
C THR A 149 -13.70 24.92 19.37
N THR A 150 -13.75 26.23 19.63
CA THR A 150 -13.39 27.24 18.62
C THR A 150 -11.94 26.99 18.22
N PHE A 151 -11.66 26.92 16.92
CA PHE A 151 -10.33 26.63 16.37
C PHE A 151 -9.24 27.42 17.13
N PRO A 152 -8.39 26.79 17.98
CA PRO A 152 -7.30 27.52 18.61
C PRO A 152 -6.36 28.03 17.51
N GLN A 153 -5.82 29.24 17.67
CA GLN A 153 -4.80 29.76 16.76
C GLN A 153 -3.58 28.83 16.80
N TRP A 154 -3.45 28.00 15.76
CA TRP A 154 -2.53 26.87 15.73
C TRP A 154 -1.10 27.32 15.41
N PRO A 155 -0.07 26.87 16.16
CA PRO A 155 1.33 27.13 15.83
C PRO A 155 1.85 26.20 14.71
N PHE A 156 1.06 25.89 13.68
CA PHE A 156 1.47 24.99 12.59
C PHE A 156 2.73 25.46 11.85
N HIS A 157 2.99 26.77 11.82
CA HIS A 157 4.17 27.37 11.19
C HIS A 157 5.50 26.93 11.83
N ALA A 158 5.50 26.39 13.05
CA ALA A 158 6.69 25.83 13.67
C ALA A 158 7.06 24.44 13.09
N LEU A 159 6.10 23.70 12.55
CA LEU A 159 6.30 22.32 12.11
C LEU A 159 7.30 22.17 10.95
N PRO A 160 7.31 23.04 9.91
CA PRO A 160 8.32 22.97 8.86
C PRO A 160 9.76 23.13 9.38
N ALA A 161 9.97 23.99 10.37
CA ALA A 161 11.29 24.18 10.98
C ALA A 161 11.70 22.95 11.81
N LEU A 162 10.74 22.36 12.55
CA LEU A 162 10.94 21.17 13.37
C LEU A 162 11.23 19.92 12.52
N MET A 163 10.52 19.73 11.41
CA MET A 163 10.57 18.49 10.59
C MET A 163 10.95 18.79 9.13
N ARG A 164 12.14 19.34 8.89
CA ARG A 164 12.59 19.80 7.55
C ARG A 164 12.64 18.68 6.49
N ASN A 165 12.83 17.43 6.91
CA ASN A 165 12.92 16.26 6.03
C ASN A 165 11.59 15.51 5.87
N LEU A 166 10.47 16.13 6.23
CA LEU A 166 9.15 15.52 6.15
C LEU A 166 8.80 15.19 4.69
N ARG A 167 8.38 13.95 4.45
CA ARG A 167 7.96 13.45 3.13
C ARG A 167 6.49 13.08 3.07
N ARG A 168 5.88 12.76 4.21
CA ARG A 168 4.49 12.34 4.33
C ARG A 168 3.78 13.12 5.41
N LEU A 169 2.65 13.72 5.09
CA LEU A 169 1.82 14.47 6.02
C LEU A 169 0.36 14.02 5.88
N GLU A 170 -0.24 13.61 7.00
CA GLU A 170 -1.63 13.20 7.10
C GLU A 170 -2.33 14.08 8.14
N ILE A 171 -3.41 14.75 7.74
CA ILE A 171 -4.08 15.79 8.53
C ILE A 171 -5.55 15.43 8.69
N HIS A 172 -5.99 15.30 9.94
CA HIS A 172 -7.38 15.02 10.30
C HIS A 172 -8.17 16.25 10.74
N SER A 173 -7.48 17.36 10.99
CA SER A 173 -8.08 18.65 11.35
C SER A 173 -8.53 19.41 10.11
N PRO A 174 -9.56 20.26 10.22
CA PRO A 174 -9.78 21.30 9.22
C PRO A 174 -8.56 22.22 9.14
N LEU A 175 -8.27 22.74 7.96
CA LEU A 175 -7.09 23.55 7.69
C LEU A 175 -7.45 24.90 7.07
N GLU A 176 -7.12 25.95 7.81
CA GLU A 176 -7.37 27.36 7.48
C GLU A 176 -6.08 28.19 7.44
N VAL A 177 -4.89 27.56 7.39
CA VAL A 177 -3.61 28.30 7.39
C VAL A 177 -2.58 27.69 6.44
N CYS A 178 -1.75 28.55 5.85
CA CYS A 178 -0.62 28.15 4.99
C CYS A 178 0.64 27.85 5.80
N PHE A 179 1.01 26.58 5.91
CA PHE A 179 2.31 26.16 6.45
C PHE A 179 2.93 25.00 5.66
N ILE A 180 2.12 24.30 4.88
CA ILE A 180 2.51 23.07 4.18
C ILE A 180 3.56 23.38 3.11
N GLU A 181 3.50 24.58 2.52
CA GLU A 181 4.48 25.11 1.55
C GLU A 181 5.91 25.19 2.13
N GLY A 182 6.03 25.18 3.46
CA GLY A 182 7.31 25.13 4.17
C GLY A 182 8.02 23.77 4.08
N PHE A 183 7.30 22.67 3.85
CA PHE A 183 7.89 21.32 3.79
C PHE A 183 8.47 21.00 2.42
N LYS A 184 9.68 21.50 2.11
CA LYS A 184 10.30 21.39 0.77
C LYS A 184 10.49 19.97 0.23
N GLN A 185 10.47 18.94 1.07
CA GLN A 185 10.61 17.53 0.67
C GLN A 185 9.29 16.75 0.64
N LEU A 186 8.14 17.42 0.81
CA LEU A 186 6.85 16.75 0.94
C LEU A 186 6.45 16.06 -0.38
N GLN A 187 6.17 14.76 -0.30
CA GLN A 187 5.81 13.90 -1.44
C GLN A 187 4.40 13.35 -1.32
N GLU A 188 3.91 13.13 -0.10
CA GLU A 188 2.59 12.54 0.14
C GLU A 188 1.80 13.42 1.10
N LEU A 189 0.61 13.82 0.67
CA LEU A 189 -0.28 14.67 1.45
C LEU A 189 -1.69 14.06 1.47
N ARG A 190 -2.24 13.93 2.68
CA ARG A 190 -3.57 13.34 2.91
C ARG A 190 -4.41 14.22 3.82
N PHE A 191 -5.62 14.51 3.38
CA PHE A 191 -6.59 15.31 4.13
C PHE A 191 -7.81 14.47 4.49
N HIS A 192 -8.10 14.34 5.79
CA HIS A 192 -9.40 13.85 6.27
C HIS A 192 -10.31 15.02 6.68
N GLY A 193 -9.74 16.10 7.20
CA GLY A 193 -10.47 17.34 7.49
C GLY A 193 -10.66 18.22 6.25
N GLU A 194 -11.51 19.24 6.38
CA GLU A 194 -11.72 20.27 5.35
C GLU A 194 -10.44 21.08 5.11
N VAL A 195 -10.19 21.50 3.88
CA VAL A 195 -9.10 22.42 3.55
C VAL A 195 -9.65 23.62 2.81
N GLU A 196 -9.31 24.81 3.30
CA GLU A 196 -9.70 26.05 2.66
C GLU A 196 -9.10 26.17 1.26
N THR A 197 -9.89 26.69 0.32
CA THR A 197 -9.51 26.74 -1.11
C THR A 197 -8.24 27.57 -1.33
N TRP A 198 -8.06 28.65 -0.58
CA TRP A 198 -6.88 29.51 -0.71
C TRP A 198 -5.61 28.83 -0.17
N VAL A 199 -5.73 28.02 0.89
CA VAL A 199 -4.60 27.21 1.41
C VAL A 199 -4.18 26.19 0.36
N LEU A 200 -5.15 25.49 -0.22
CA LEU A 200 -4.87 24.51 -1.27
C LEU A 200 -4.22 25.15 -2.50
N LYS A 201 -4.67 26.34 -2.93
CA LYS A 201 -4.01 27.11 -4.00
C LYS A 201 -2.56 27.43 -3.67
N GLY A 202 -2.26 27.81 -2.42
CA GLY A 202 -0.90 28.02 -1.94
C GLY A 202 -0.04 26.76 -2.08
N ILE A 203 -0.57 25.62 -1.64
CA ILE A 203 0.10 24.31 -1.75
C ILE A 203 0.38 23.94 -3.20
N LEU A 204 -0.62 24.03 -4.07
CA LEU A 204 -0.48 23.65 -5.49
C LEU A 204 0.49 24.57 -6.25
N ALA A 205 0.54 25.86 -5.90
CA ALA A 205 1.45 26.83 -6.50
C ALA A 205 2.88 26.79 -5.94
N SER A 206 3.11 26.11 -4.82
CA SER A 206 4.40 26.16 -4.09
C SER A 206 5.54 25.35 -4.72
N GLY A 207 5.26 24.57 -5.79
CA GLY A 207 6.27 23.75 -6.47
C GLY A 207 6.75 22.54 -5.65
N LEU A 208 5.96 22.09 -4.67
CA LEU A 208 6.30 20.90 -3.88
C LEU A 208 6.44 19.65 -4.76
N PRO A 209 7.35 18.71 -4.43
CA PRO A 209 7.54 17.48 -5.18
C PRO A 209 6.46 16.43 -4.87
N LEU A 210 5.20 16.85 -4.83
CA LEU A 210 4.05 16.01 -4.50
C LEU A 210 3.88 14.90 -5.54
N ARG A 211 3.84 13.66 -5.04
CA ARG A 211 3.56 12.43 -5.78
C ARG A 211 2.20 11.85 -5.43
N LEU A 212 1.69 12.14 -4.24
CA LEU A 212 0.40 11.66 -3.77
C LEU A 212 -0.38 12.78 -3.10
N LEU A 213 -1.63 12.95 -3.52
CA LEU A 213 -2.59 13.87 -2.92
C LEU A 213 -3.94 13.17 -2.75
N HIS A 214 -4.35 12.94 -1.50
CA HIS A 214 -5.62 12.26 -1.19
C HIS A 214 -6.54 13.13 -0.35
N PHE A 215 -7.79 13.22 -0.78
CA PHE A 215 -8.89 13.81 -0.02
C PHE A 215 -9.80 12.67 0.48
N LEU A 216 -9.55 12.25 1.72
CA LEU A 216 -10.24 11.12 2.35
C LEU A 216 -11.58 11.53 2.96
N GLY A 217 -11.69 12.79 3.39
CA GLY A 217 -12.89 13.36 4.00
C GLY A 217 -14.06 13.57 3.04
N SER A 218 -15.13 14.15 3.57
CA SER A 218 -16.36 14.42 2.81
C SER A 218 -16.32 15.67 1.93
N HIS A 219 -15.31 16.52 2.15
CA HIS A 219 -15.18 17.84 1.55
C HIS A 219 -14.78 17.78 0.07
N SER A 220 -15.08 18.83 -0.68
CA SER A 220 -14.85 18.89 -2.13
C SER A 220 -14.11 20.18 -2.48
N PRO A 221 -12.80 20.25 -2.23
CA PRO A 221 -12.05 21.48 -2.42
C PRO A 221 -11.77 21.71 -3.91
N ASP A 222 -11.67 22.98 -4.32
CA ASP A 222 -11.25 23.32 -5.68
C ASP A 222 -9.73 23.09 -5.84
N ILE A 223 -9.36 22.19 -6.74
CA ILE A 223 -7.96 21.82 -7.01
C ILE A 223 -7.39 22.57 -8.22
N LYS A 224 -7.97 23.70 -8.64
CA LYS A 224 -7.45 24.52 -9.73
C LYS A 224 -5.96 24.82 -9.55
N GLY A 225 -5.17 24.56 -10.58
CA GLY A 225 -3.70 24.61 -10.54
C GLY A 225 -3.02 23.26 -10.28
N ILE A 226 -3.77 22.16 -10.09
CA ILE A 226 -3.21 20.81 -9.89
C ILE A 226 -2.28 20.39 -11.03
N SER A 227 -2.50 20.90 -12.25
CA SER A 227 -1.63 20.70 -13.41
C SER A 227 -0.17 21.10 -13.17
N GLN A 228 0.11 21.98 -12.20
CA GLN A 228 1.47 22.38 -11.84
C GLN A 228 2.24 21.28 -11.07
N CYS A 229 1.54 20.29 -10.51
CA CYS A 229 2.12 19.17 -9.77
C CYS A 229 2.68 18.09 -10.72
N GLN A 230 3.76 18.40 -11.44
CA GLN A 230 4.35 17.55 -12.49
C GLN A 230 4.86 16.17 -12.03
N GLN A 231 5.02 15.95 -10.71
CA GLN A 231 5.43 14.67 -10.13
C GLN A 231 4.25 13.83 -9.61
N MET A 232 3.02 14.31 -9.75
CA MET A 232 1.83 13.64 -9.23
C MET A 232 1.66 12.25 -9.87
N GLN A 233 1.57 11.22 -9.03
CA GLN A 233 1.41 9.82 -9.43
C GLN A 233 0.09 9.24 -8.94
N ASN A 234 -0.40 9.68 -7.79
CA ASN A 234 -1.60 9.12 -7.16
C ASN A 234 -2.52 10.23 -6.65
N LEU A 235 -3.69 10.34 -7.26
CA LEU A 235 -4.71 11.33 -6.93
C LEU A 235 -5.99 10.64 -6.48
N MET A 236 -6.51 11.04 -5.31
CA MET A 236 -7.81 10.58 -4.80
C MET A 236 -8.67 11.79 -4.45
N ILE A 237 -9.80 11.92 -5.14
CA ILE A 237 -10.69 13.08 -5.07
C ILE A 237 -12.15 12.65 -5.11
N ASN A 238 -13.06 13.52 -4.66
CA ASN A 238 -14.50 13.30 -4.83
C ASN A 238 -14.95 13.60 -6.27
N GLN A 239 -16.07 13.02 -6.69
CA GLN A 239 -16.64 13.21 -8.03
C GLN A 239 -16.80 14.69 -8.40
N SER A 240 -17.38 15.52 -7.54
CA SER A 240 -17.58 16.96 -7.77
C SER A 240 -16.27 17.68 -8.12
N VAL A 241 -15.19 17.35 -7.42
CA VAL A 241 -13.85 17.93 -7.64
C VAL A 241 -13.28 17.47 -8.98
N PHE A 242 -13.43 16.18 -9.30
CA PHE A 242 -13.01 15.64 -10.58
C PHE A 242 -13.71 16.35 -11.75
N LEU A 243 -15.03 16.52 -11.67
CA LEU A 243 -15.83 17.17 -12.72
C LEU A 243 -15.39 18.62 -12.96
N ALA A 244 -15.11 19.36 -11.89
CA ALA A 244 -14.68 20.75 -11.97
C ALA A 244 -13.24 20.91 -12.54
N ASN A 245 -12.39 19.89 -12.42
CA ASN A 245 -10.94 20.01 -12.67
C ASN A 245 -10.39 18.96 -13.66
N LYS A 246 -11.25 18.29 -14.43
CA LYS A 246 -10.87 17.17 -15.32
C LYS A 246 -9.72 17.50 -16.28
N GLU A 247 -9.76 18.67 -16.91
CA GLU A 247 -8.76 19.08 -17.91
C GLU A 247 -7.36 19.17 -17.28
N GLU A 248 -7.27 19.76 -16.09
CA GLU A 248 -6.00 19.88 -15.38
C GLU A 248 -5.46 18.52 -14.90
N ILE A 249 -6.35 17.61 -14.49
CA ILE A 249 -5.98 16.24 -14.09
C ILE A 249 -5.39 15.48 -15.29
N PHE A 250 -5.96 15.66 -16.48
CA PHE A 250 -5.41 15.05 -17.71
C PHE A 250 -4.09 15.68 -18.17
N CYS A 251 -3.75 16.88 -17.70
CA CYS A 251 -2.42 17.46 -17.92
C CYS A 251 -1.33 16.87 -17.02
N LEU A 252 -1.65 15.99 -16.06
CA LEU A 252 -0.65 15.36 -15.19
C LEU A 252 0.13 14.26 -15.94
N PRO A 253 1.43 14.44 -16.22
CA PRO A 253 2.17 13.53 -17.11
C PRO A 253 2.53 12.20 -16.44
N LYS A 254 2.66 12.18 -15.11
CA LYS A 254 3.09 11.00 -14.34
C LYS A 254 1.95 10.32 -13.58
N LEU A 255 0.69 10.69 -13.86
CA LEU A 255 -0.46 10.15 -13.16
C LEU A 255 -0.60 8.65 -13.44
N GLN A 256 -0.43 7.84 -12.40
CA GLN A 256 -0.52 6.38 -12.47
C GLN A 256 -1.79 5.85 -11.81
N ILE A 257 -2.32 6.54 -10.81
CA ILE A 257 -3.52 6.13 -10.07
C ILE A 257 -4.45 7.33 -9.96
N LEU A 258 -5.67 7.16 -10.45
CA LEU A 258 -6.77 8.10 -10.23
C LEU A 258 -7.91 7.36 -9.53
N GLU A 259 -8.26 7.80 -8.34
CA GLU A 259 -9.39 7.29 -7.58
C GLU A 259 -10.45 8.39 -7.42
N ILE A 260 -11.68 8.09 -7.83
CA ILE A 260 -12.80 9.03 -7.73
C ILE A 260 -13.78 8.47 -6.70
N LYS A 261 -14.01 9.23 -5.64
CA LYS A 261 -14.86 8.85 -4.52
C LYS A 261 -16.27 9.43 -4.63
N LYS A 262 -17.18 8.87 -3.81
CA LYS A 262 -18.57 9.33 -3.64
C LYS A 262 -19.32 9.46 -4.97
N LEU A 263 -19.31 8.37 -5.72
CA LEU A 263 -20.05 8.28 -6.96
C LEU A 263 -21.54 8.42 -6.66
N SER A 264 -22.18 9.44 -7.22
CA SER A 264 -23.62 9.62 -7.22
C SER A 264 -24.24 8.99 -8.46
N GLU A 265 -25.50 8.55 -8.33
CA GLU A 265 -26.33 8.06 -9.44
C GLU A 265 -26.58 9.21 -10.44
N CYS A 266 -25.67 9.41 -11.37
CA CYS A 266 -25.81 10.41 -12.41
C CYS A 266 -25.33 9.82 -13.73
N LYS A 267 -26.18 9.85 -14.76
CA LYS A 267 -25.79 9.48 -16.14
C LYS A 267 -24.52 10.23 -16.59
N ASP A 268 -24.32 11.44 -16.08
CA ASP A 268 -23.11 12.21 -16.33
C ASP A 268 -21.86 11.51 -15.77
N MET A 269 -21.93 10.78 -14.66
CA MET A 269 -20.79 10.06 -14.12
C MET A 269 -20.26 9.03 -15.12
N MET A 270 -21.14 8.21 -15.70
CA MET A 270 -20.73 7.21 -16.70
C MET A 270 -20.13 7.86 -17.94
N LYS A 271 -20.68 8.99 -18.39
CA LYS A 271 -20.09 9.79 -19.48
C LYS A 271 -18.69 10.28 -19.13
N ASN A 272 -18.47 10.70 -17.89
CA ASN A 272 -17.18 11.18 -17.41
C ASN A 272 -16.16 10.04 -17.23
N LEU A 273 -16.57 8.88 -16.72
CA LEU A 273 -15.73 7.68 -16.67
C LEU A 273 -15.31 7.24 -18.08
N ARG A 274 -16.25 7.23 -19.03
CA ARG A 274 -15.95 6.97 -20.44
C ARG A 274 -14.91 7.95 -20.98
N HIS A 275 -15.05 9.24 -20.66
CA HIS A 275 -14.09 10.24 -21.11
C HIS A 275 -12.68 9.98 -20.55
N VAL A 276 -12.54 9.63 -19.26
CA VAL A 276 -11.25 9.21 -18.68
C VAL A 276 -10.64 8.03 -19.43
N ILE A 277 -11.46 7.04 -19.76
CA ILE A 277 -11.03 5.84 -20.49
C ILE A 277 -10.55 6.22 -21.90
N GLN A 278 -11.28 7.08 -22.61
CA GLN A 278 -10.93 7.52 -23.97
C GLN A 278 -9.62 8.33 -24.00
N GLU A 279 -9.42 9.25 -23.05
CA GLU A 279 -8.20 10.08 -22.96
C GLU A 279 -6.94 9.27 -22.57
N ARG A 280 -7.11 8.07 -22.01
CA ARG A 280 -6.03 7.23 -21.48
C ARG A 280 -6.14 5.77 -21.94
N GLU A 281 -6.76 5.53 -23.09
CA GLU A 281 -7.08 4.19 -23.62
C GLU A 281 -5.84 3.28 -23.70
N GLU A 282 -4.74 3.81 -24.22
CA GLU A 282 -3.46 3.08 -24.39
C GLU A 282 -2.69 2.88 -23.07
N TYR A 283 -3.04 3.64 -22.03
CA TYR A 283 -2.33 3.61 -20.75
C TYR A 283 -3.09 2.79 -19.71
N LEU A 284 -4.38 2.54 -19.89
CA LEU A 284 -5.22 1.87 -18.90
C LEU A 284 -4.83 0.39 -18.72
N ARG A 285 -4.41 0.04 -17.50
CA ARG A 285 -4.00 -1.32 -17.12
C ARG A 285 -4.99 -2.01 -16.22
N ILE A 286 -5.46 -1.32 -15.19
CA ILE A 286 -6.41 -1.88 -14.24
C ILE A 286 -7.57 -0.90 -14.12
N PHE A 287 -8.78 -1.42 -14.29
CA PHE A 287 -10.01 -0.71 -14.02
C PHE A 287 -10.73 -1.41 -12.88
N ARG A 288 -11.08 -0.65 -11.85
CA ARG A 288 -11.84 -1.13 -10.70
C ARG A 288 -13.06 -0.26 -10.51
N LEU A 289 -14.23 -0.89 -10.39
CA LEU A 289 -15.48 -0.18 -10.21
C LEU A 289 -16.34 -0.90 -9.19
N ASN A 290 -16.74 -0.16 -8.16
CA ASN A 290 -17.87 -0.52 -7.34
C ASN A 290 -19.16 -0.09 -8.04
N CYS A 291 -19.96 -1.07 -8.44
CA CYS A 291 -21.18 -0.93 -9.19
C CYS A 291 -22.42 -0.78 -8.29
N SER A 292 -22.28 -0.54 -6.99
CA SER A 292 -23.42 -0.38 -6.07
C SER A 292 -24.32 0.81 -6.41
N PHE A 293 -23.84 1.75 -7.23
CA PHE A 293 -24.59 2.92 -7.69
C PHE A 293 -25.20 2.74 -9.09
N ILE A 294 -25.01 1.59 -9.76
CA ILE A 294 -25.64 1.30 -11.05
C ILE A 294 -26.65 0.17 -10.89
N ASN A 295 -27.74 0.22 -11.66
CA ASN A 295 -28.82 -0.74 -11.53
C ASN A 295 -28.55 -2.03 -12.30
N SER A 296 -27.81 -1.95 -13.40
CA SER A 296 -27.53 -3.08 -14.29
C SER A 296 -26.14 -3.00 -14.90
N ALA A 297 -25.52 -4.16 -15.14
CA ALA A 297 -24.27 -4.28 -15.89
C ALA A 297 -24.35 -3.70 -17.31
N GLN A 298 -25.53 -3.56 -17.91
CA GLN A 298 -25.70 -2.87 -19.21
C GLN A 298 -25.18 -1.43 -19.18
N GLU A 299 -25.22 -0.77 -18.01
CA GLU A 299 -24.70 0.58 -17.84
C GLU A 299 -23.17 0.65 -18.02
N LEU A 300 -22.47 -0.49 -18.05
CA LEU A 300 -21.03 -0.57 -18.35
C LEU A 300 -20.73 -0.47 -19.86
N ILE A 301 -21.70 -0.79 -20.73
CA ILE A 301 -21.50 -0.80 -22.19
C ILE A 301 -20.93 0.52 -22.72
N PRO A 302 -21.45 1.70 -22.32
CA PRO A 302 -20.92 2.99 -22.77
C PRO A 302 -19.46 3.26 -22.38
N LEU A 303 -18.89 2.55 -21.41
CA LEU A 303 -17.49 2.71 -21.04
C LEU A 303 -16.53 2.19 -22.13
N GLU A 304 -17.01 1.35 -23.06
CA GLU A 304 -16.24 0.82 -24.19
C GLU A 304 -14.90 0.17 -23.76
N LEU A 305 -14.87 -0.51 -22.62
CA LEU A 305 -13.63 -1.08 -22.06
C LEU A 305 -12.92 -2.05 -23.00
N HIS A 306 -13.66 -2.73 -23.89
CA HIS A 306 -13.10 -3.57 -24.96
C HIS A 306 -12.08 -2.86 -25.85
N ARG A 307 -12.11 -1.52 -25.93
CA ARG A 307 -11.15 -0.72 -26.70
C ARG A 307 -9.77 -0.66 -26.06
N CYS A 308 -9.66 -0.83 -24.74
CA CYS A 308 -8.40 -0.71 -24.02
C CYS A 308 -7.52 -1.96 -24.26
N PRO A 309 -6.51 -1.90 -25.16
CA PRO A 309 -5.84 -3.11 -25.69
C PRO A 309 -4.87 -3.75 -24.68
N TYR A 310 -4.62 -3.02 -23.60
CA TYR A 310 -3.49 -3.16 -22.71
C TYR A 310 -3.90 -3.51 -21.27
N MET A 311 -5.18 -3.84 -21.08
CA MET A 311 -5.73 -4.17 -19.77
C MET A 311 -5.15 -5.47 -19.21
N ASP A 312 -4.58 -5.34 -18.02
CA ASP A 312 -4.06 -6.42 -17.18
C ASP A 312 -5.10 -6.87 -16.14
N GLY A 313 -6.01 -5.98 -15.74
CA GLY A 313 -6.88 -6.18 -14.58
C GLY A 313 -8.28 -5.58 -14.75
N LEU A 314 -9.29 -6.34 -14.35
CA LEU A 314 -10.66 -5.85 -14.16
C LEU A 314 -11.16 -6.25 -12.76
N GLU A 315 -11.77 -5.32 -12.04
CA GLU A 315 -12.41 -5.60 -10.77
C GLU A 315 -13.80 -4.96 -10.75
N LEU A 316 -14.83 -5.80 -10.66
CA LEU A 316 -16.21 -5.37 -10.55
C LEU A 316 -16.76 -5.81 -9.18
N ILE A 317 -17.25 -4.84 -8.42
CA ILE A 317 -17.77 -5.03 -7.07
C ILE A 317 -19.25 -4.67 -7.08
N ASP A 318 -20.10 -5.44 -6.40
CA ASP A 318 -21.55 -5.18 -6.28
C ASP A 318 -22.25 -5.05 -7.65
N CYS A 319 -21.71 -5.69 -8.69
CA CYS A 319 -22.25 -5.61 -10.05
C CYS A 319 -23.44 -6.55 -10.26
N ASN A 320 -24.54 -6.00 -10.77
CA ASN A 320 -25.77 -6.72 -11.10
C ASN A 320 -25.78 -7.16 -12.58
N PHE A 321 -25.46 -8.43 -12.84
CA PHE A 321 -25.41 -8.98 -14.19
C PHE A 321 -26.81 -9.30 -14.76
N GLY A 322 -27.79 -9.61 -13.90
CA GLY A 322 -29.15 -9.97 -14.31
C GLY A 322 -29.15 -11.21 -15.21
N ASN A 323 -29.99 -11.18 -16.25
CA ASN A 323 -30.06 -12.23 -17.28
C ASN A 323 -29.32 -11.81 -18.57
N GLN A 324 -28.28 -10.99 -18.46
CA GLN A 324 -27.59 -10.40 -19.61
C GLN A 324 -26.48 -11.32 -20.13
N GLU A 325 -26.34 -11.39 -21.45
CA GLU A 325 -25.19 -12.08 -22.06
C GLU A 325 -23.91 -11.31 -21.76
N MET A 326 -22.93 -11.97 -21.15
CA MET A 326 -21.68 -11.31 -20.71
C MET A 326 -20.90 -10.72 -21.89
N LEU A 327 -20.95 -11.37 -23.05
CA LEU A 327 -20.28 -10.90 -24.28
C LEU A 327 -20.85 -9.56 -24.79
N SER A 328 -22.14 -9.30 -24.55
CA SER A 328 -22.81 -8.07 -24.97
C SER A 328 -22.36 -6.84 -24.17
N LEU A 329 -21.75 -7.05 -22.99
CA LEU A 329 -21.35 -5.97 -22.08
C LEU A 329 -20.10 -5.20 -22.55
N GLY A 330 -19.43 -5.67 -23.61
CA GLY A 330 -18.25 -4.98 -24.14
C GLY A 330 -17.09 -4.88 -23.14
N LEU A 331 -16.97 -5.88 -22.26
CA LEU A 331 -15.90 -5.99 -21.27
C LEU A 331 -14.52 -6.16 -21.94
N PRO A 332 -13.43 -5.78 -21.27
CA PRO A 332 -12.09 -5.80 -21.84
C PRO A 332 -11.53 -7.21 -21.99
N VAL A 333 -10.63 -7.38 -22.97
CA VAL A 333 -9.76 -8.56 -23.06
C VAL A 333 -8.58 -8.37 -22.09
N THR A 334 -8.78 -8.82 -20.86
CA THR A 334 -7.81 -8.81 -19.76
C THR A 334 -6.78 -9.92 -19.85
N HIS A 335 -5.54 -9.59 -19.53
CA HIS A 335 -4.41 -10.51 -19.70
C HIS A 335 -3.95 -11.20 -18.41
N LYS A 336 -4.12 -10.57 -17.24
CA LYS A 336 -3.56 -11.11 -15.98
C LYS A 336 -4.62 -11.55 -15.00
N HIS A 337 -5.55 -10.68 -14.64
CA HIS A 337 -6.52 -11.01 -13.61
C HIS A 337 -7.88 -10.35 -13.78
N ALA A 338 -8.91 -11.02 -13.27
CA ALA A 338 -10.22 -10.45 -13.06
C ALA A 338 -10.73 -10.79 -11.66
N VAL A 339 -11.49 -9.87 -11.07
CA VAL A 339 -12.07 -10.01 -9.73
C VAL A 339 -13.55 -9.65 -9.80
N PHE A 340 -14.40 -10.55 -9.33
CA PHE A 340 -15.83 -10.31 -9.12
C PHE A 340 -16.11 -10.43 -7.62
N CYS A 341 -16.63 -9.35 -7.03
CA CYS A 341 -16.86 -9.27 -5.59
C CYS A 341 -18.31 -8.88 -5.32
N HIS A 342 -19.01 -9.61 -4.45
CA HIS A 342 -20.41 -9.38 -4.10
C HIS A 342 -21.38 -9.34 -5.31
N CYS A 343 -21.02 -9.96 -6.44
CA CYS A 343 -21.90 -10.11 -7.58
C CYS A 343 -22.88 -11.26 -7.31
N SER A 344 -24.02 -10.93 -6.71
CA SER A 344 -24.98 -11.90 -6.17
C SER A 344 -25.61 -12.79 -7.25
N ASN A 345 -25.78 -12.27 -8.47
CA ASN A 345 -26.38 -12.97 -9.60
C ASN A 345 -25.40 -13.25 -10.75
N LEU A 346 -24.11 -13.34 -10.44
CA LEU A 346 -23.13 -13.86 -11.38
C LEU A 346 -23.35 -15.36 -11.56
N LEU A 347 -23.77 -15.78 -12.74
CA LEU A 347 -24.03 -17.17 -13.10
C LEU A 347 -22.80 -17.84 -13.73
N ASP A 348 -22.78 -19.17 -13.74
CA ASP A 348 -21.70 -19.96 -14.33
C ASP A 348 -21.48 -19.62 -15.81
N ASP A 349 -22.56 -19.46 -16.59
CA ASP A 349 -22.48 -19.16 -18.02
C ASP A 349 -21.86 -17.79 -18.29
N HIS A 350 -22.17 -16.78 -17.47
CA HIS A 350 -21.52 -15.46 -17.55
C HIS A 350 -19.99 -15.59 -17.37
N VAL A 351 -19.55 -16.44 -16.44
CA VAL A 351 -18.12 -16.68 -16.20
C VAL A 351 -17.47 -17.39 -17.38
N LEU A 352 -18.15 -18.37 -17.98
CA LEU A 352 -17.65 -19.11 -19.14
C LEU A 352 -17.47 -18.19 -20.35
N ASP A 353 -18.48 -17.37 -20.65
CA ASP A 353 -18.43 -16.34 -21.68
C ASP A 353 -17.24 -15.38 -21.46
N PHE A 354 -17.07 -14.92 -20.22
CA PHE A 354 -15.95 -14.05 -19.87
C PHE A 354 -14.60 -14.72 -20.13
N ILE A 355 -14.42 -15.97 -19.71
CA ILE A 355 -13.16 -16.71 -19.92
C ILE A 355 -12.91 -16.95 -21.41
N GLN A 356 -13.95 -17.27 -22.18
CA GLN A 356 -13.84 -17.47 -23.63
C GLN A 356 -13.38 -16.18 -24.35
N ALA A 357 -13.93 -15.03 -23.98
CA ALA A 357 -13.47 -13.73 -24.47
C ALA A 357 -12.03 -13.38 -23.99
N ASN A 358 -11.62 -13.93 -22.85
CA ASN A 358 -10.35 -13.63 -22.18
C ASN A 358 -9.38 -14.83 -22.20
N SER A 359 -9.08 -15.35 -23.39
CA SER A 359 -8.26 -16.57 -23.52
C SER A 359 -6.82 -16.47 -22.97
N LYS A 360 -6.35 -15.26 -22.64
CA LYS A 360 -5.05 -15.01 -22.00
C LYS A 360 -5.12 -14.87 -20.48
N LEU A 361 -6.30 -14.87 -19.86
CA LEU A 361 -6.48 -14.69 -18.42
C LEU A 361 -5.66 -15.70 -17.60
N ARG A 362 -4.92 -15.20 -16.61
CA ARG A 362 -4.09 -16.04 -15.71
C ARG A 362 -4.76 -16.30 -14.36
N GLN A 363 -5.54 -15.35 -13.86
CA GLN A 363 -6.17 -15.45 -12.54
C GLN A 363 -7.62 -14.93 -12.55
N LEU A 364 -8.51 -15.64 -11.88
CA LEU A 364 -9.87 -15.23 -11.63
C LEU A 364 -10.16 -15.33 -10.13
N VAL A 365 -10.76 -14.28 -9.55
CA VAL A 365 -11.06 -14.23 -8.11
C VAL A 365 -12.53 -13.95 -7.92
N PHE A 366 -13.19 -14.80 -7.14
CA PHE A 366 -14.58 -14.67 -6.74
C PHE A 366 -14.66 -14.45 -5.23
N ILE A 367 -15.33 -13.38 -4.84
CA ILE A 367 -15.52 -13.02 -3.44
C ILE A 367 -17.02 -12.86 -3.21
N HIS A 368 -17.61 -13.75 -2.43
CA HIS A 368 -19.03 -13.75 -2.07
C HIS A 368 -19.95 -13.70 -3.31
N CYS A 369 -19.76 -14.66 -4.23
CA CYS A 369 -20.60 -14.88 -5.40
C CYS A 369 -21.43 -16.17 -5.17
N PRO A 370 -22.64 -16.07 -4.59
CA PRO A 370 -23.42 -17.22 -4.13
C PRO A 370 -24.08 -18.02 -5.26
N SER A 371 -24.35 -17.43 -6.42
CA SER A 371 -25.00 -18.11 -7.55
C SER A 371 -24.06 -18.99 -8.40
N LEU A 372 -22.76 -18.99 -8.10
CA LEU A 372 -21.81 -19.88 -8.78
C LEU A 372 -21.91 -21.30 -8.21
N THR A 373 -21.86 -22.30 -9.09
CA THR A 373 -22.05 -23.71 -8.70
C THR A 373 -20.77 -24.52 -8.81
N GLU A 374 -20.76 -25.75 -8.26
CA GLU A 374 -19.63 -26.67 -8.40
C GLU A 374 -19.38 -27.11 -9.86
N GLU A 375 -20.42 -27.06 -10.72
CA GLU A 375 -20.30 -27.44 -12.13
C GLU A 375 -19.35 -26.52 -12.90
N LEU A 376 -19.25 -25.26 -12.46
CA LEU A 376 -18.41 -24.23 -13.06
C LEU A 376 -16.99 -24.72 -13.32
N LEU A 377 -16.36 -25.35 -12.33
CA LEU A 377 -14.97 -25.82 -12.45
C LEU A 377 -14.82 -26.84 -13.58
N SER A 378 -15.79 -27.74 -13.72
CA SER A 378 -15.77 -28.77 -14.75
C SER A 378 -15.95 -28.16 -16.15
N LYS A 379 -16.83 -27.16 -16.28
CA LYS A 379 -17.10 -26.43 -17.53
C LYS A 379 -15.88 -25.60 -17.94
N ILE A 380 -15.24 -24.89 -17.01
CA ILE A 380 -14.00 -24.14 -17.25
C ILE A 380 -12.86 -25.07 -17.67
N TYR A 381 -12.70 -26.22 -17.00
CA TYR A 381 -11.67 -27.18 -17.39
C TYR A 381 -11.86 -27.69 -18.82
N LYS A 382 -13.10 -28.05 -19.20
CA LYS A 382 -13.42 -28.45 -20.58
C LYS A 382 -13.03 -27.35 -21.57
N LEU A 383 -13.46 -26.11 -21.33
CA LEU A 383 -13.16 -24.95 -22.16
C LEU A 383 -11.64 -24.79 -22.35
N ARG A 384 -10.86 -24.78 -21.26
CA ARG A 384 -9.41 -24.52 -21.29
C ARG A 384 -8.57 -25.67 -21.84
N ARG A 385 -9.02 -26.93 -21.65
CA ARG A 385 -8.32 -28.11 -22.16
C ARG A 385 -8.18 -28.07 -23.69
N HIS A 386 -9.20 -27.56 -24.38
CA HIS A 386 -9.19 -27.47 -25.85
C HIS A 386 -8.23 -26.39 -26.39
N GLU A 387 -7.90 -25.39 -25.57
CA GLU A 387 -7.10 -24.23 -26.00
C GLU A 387 -5.58 -24.45 -26.00
N LYS A 388 -5.07 -25.60 -25.51
CA LYS A 388 -3.63 -25.95 -25.40
C LYS A 388 -2.74 -24.78 -24.93
N LYS A 389 -3.11 -24.15 -23.82
CA LYS A 389 -2.38 -22.98 -23.28
C LYS A 389 -1.10 -23.39 -22.54
N SER A 390 -0.10 -22.51 -22.55
CA SER A 390 1.19 -22.73 -21.88
C SER A 390 1.16 -22.49 -20.36
N TYR A 391 0.03 -22.09 -19.79
CA TYR A 391 -0.11 -21.81 -18.36
C TYR A 391 -1.51 -22.15 -17.83
N PRO A 392 -1.60 -22.63 -16.57
CA PRO A 392 -2.88 -22.89 -15.92
C PRO A 392 -3.64 -21.60 -15.63
N LEU A 393 -4.98 -21.68 -15.67
CA LEU A 393 -5.84 -20.65 -15.09
C LEU A 393 -5.93 -20.88 -13.58
N LYS A 394 -5.68 -19.84 -12.78
CA LYS A 394 -5.83 -19.89 -11.32
C LYS A 394 -7.16 -19.27 -10.88
N ILE A 395 -8.02 -20.04 -10.22
CA ILE A 395 -9.28 -19.58 -9.64
C ILE A 395 -9.16 -19.48 -8.13
N LYS A 396 -9.61 -18.37 -7.56
CA LYS A 396 -9.62 -18.13 -6.11
C LYS A 396 -11.02 -17.84 -5.61
N PHE A 397 -11.40 -18.45 -4.49
CA PHE A 397 -12.72 -18.27 -3.88
C PHE A 397 -12.64 -17.74 -2.44
N LYS A 398 -13.52 -16.79 -2.10
CA LYS A 398 -13.88 -16.39 -0.73
C LYS A 398 -15.40 -16.39 -0.63
N GLY A 399 -15.98 -17.01 0.40
CA GLY A 399 -17.43 -16.94 0.62
C GLY A 399 -18.30 -17.79 -0.32
N SER A 400 -17.72 -18.80 -0.99
CA SER A 400 -18.44 -19.82 -1.78
C SER A 400 -18.01 -21.22 -1.30
N PRO A 401 -18.53 -21.71 -0.16
CA PRO A 401 -18.01 -22.93 0.49
C PRO A 401 -18.25 -24.18 -0.36
N ASP A 402 -19.38 -24.27 -1.07
CA ASP A 402 -19.78 -25.47 -1.78
C ASP A 402 -18.79 -25.85 -2.90
N ILE A 403 -18.40 -24.87 -3.72
CA ILE A 403 -17.40 -25.07 -4.79
C ILE A 403 -16.05 -25.53 -4.21
N TRP A 404 -15.63 -24.92 -3.10
CA TRP A 404 -14.35 -25.25 -2.48
C TRP A 404 -14.33 -26.65 -1.85
N GLU A 405 -15.41 -27.04 -1.15
CA GLU A 405 -15.52 -28.37 -0.57
C GLU A 405 -15.70 -29.44 -1.66
N ALA A 406 -16.44 -29.15 -2.73
CA ALA A 406 -16.55 -30.02 -3.90
C ALA A 406 -15.19 -30.25 -4.58
N TYR A 407 -14.40 -29.19 -4.74
CA TYR A 407 -13.04 -29.27 -5.28
C TYR A 407 -12.14 -30.16 -4.42
N LYS A 408 -12.11 -29.93 -3.10
CA LYS A 408 -11.32 -30.73 -2.15
C LYS A 408 -11.71 -32.19 -2.15
N LYS A 409 -13.02 -32.49 -2.09
CA LYS A 409 -13.55 -33.86 -2.06
C LYS A 409 -13.08 -34.67 -3.28
N ASN A 410 -13.08 -34.04 -4.44
CA ASN A 410 -12.72 -34.67 -5.71
C ASN A 410 -11.26 -34.44 -6.12
N PHE A 411 -10.43 -33.88 -5.23
CA PHE A 411 -9.07 -33.46 -5.62
C PHE A 411 -8.20 -34.64 -6.04
N ARG A 412 -8.13 -35.68 -5.21
CA ARG A 412 -7.28 -36.86 -5.47
C ARG A 412 -7.77 -37.72 -6.64
N SER A 413 -9.09 -37.78 -6.84
CA SER A 413 -9.70 -38.65 -7.85
C SER A 413 -9.83 -37.98 -9.23
N PHE A 414 -9.89 -36.65 -9.27
CA PHE A 414 -10.16 -35.92 -10.51
C PHE A 414 -9.21 -34.72 -10.72
N TRP A 415 -8.99 -33.87 -9.73
CA TRP A 415 -8.26 -32.62 -10.00
C TRP A 415 -6.73 -32.73 -10.01
N SER A 416 -6.13 -33.72 -9.36
CA SER A 416 -4.66 -33.86 -9.22
C SER A 416 -3.91 -33.84 -10.54
N ASP A 417 -4.48 -34.49 -11.56
CA ASP A 417 -3.84 -34.66 -12.88
C ASP A 417 -4.24 -33.55 -13.87
N ARG A 418 -4.98 -32.53 -13.39
CA ARG A 418 -5.54 -31.44 -14.20
C ARG A 418 -5.06 -30.05 -13.74
N VAL A 419 -4.12 -30.02 -12.79
CA VAL A 419 -3.58 -28.80 -12.14
C VAL A 419 -2.76 -27.94 -13.11
N ASP A 420 -2.24 -28.54 -14.17
CA ASP A 420 -1.56 -27.88 -15.29
C ASP A 420 -2.50 -27.03 -16.15
N VAL A 421 -3.80 -27.35 -16.14
CA VAL A 421 -4.86 -26.60 -16.84
C VAL A 421 -5.58 -25.64 -15.89
N LEU A 422 -5.95 -26.11 -14.70
CA LEU A 422 -6.78 -25.37 -13.74
C LEU A 422 -6.29 -25.54 -12.30
N GLN A 423 -5.96 -24.42 -11.65
CA GLN A 423 -5.57 -24.36 -10.23
C GLN A 423 -6.67 -23.69 -9.43
N VAL A 424 -7.12 -24.31 -8.33
CA VAL A 424 -8.14 -23.72 -7.46
C VAL A 424 -7.55 -23.50 -6.06
N GLU A 425 -7.73 -22.30 -5.53
CA GLU A 425 -7.22 -21.90 -4.21
C GLU A 425 -8.30 -21.20 -3.38
N ARG A 426 -8.22 -21.34 -2.06
CA ARG A 426 -8.98 -20.48 -1.14
C ARG A 426 -8.30 -19.11 -1.06
N PHE A 427 -9.08 -18.05 -1.24
CA PHE A 427 -8.59 -16.69 -1.06
C PHE A 427 -8.46 -16.40 0.45
N LYS A 428 -7.22 -16.31 0.93
CA LYS A 428 -6.89 -16.17 2.37
C LYS A 428 -6.64 -14.75 2.83
N LYS A 429 -6.55 -13.78 1.92
CA LYS A 429 -6.25 -12.39 2.29
C LYS A 429 -7.51 -11.70 2.81
N ASP A 430 -7.31 -10.82 3.79
CA ASP A 430 -8.31 -9.81 4.09
C ASP A 430 -8.42 -8.90 2.88
N TYR A 431 -9.65 -8.76 2.41
CA TYR A 431 -9.98 -8.01 1.21
C TYR A 431 -10.96 -6.94 1.63
N SER A 432 -10.53 -5.68 1.51
CA SER A 432 -11.40 -4.53 1.60
C SER A 432 -11.79 -4.17 0.17
N PRO A 433 -13.05 -4.38 -0.25
CA PRO A 433 -13.51 -3.96 -1.55
C PRO A 433 -13.29 -2.46 -1.75
N LEU A 434 -12.91 -2.06 -2.96
CA LEU A 434 -12.93 -0.66 -3.34
C LEU A 434 -14.36 -0.10 -3.14
N GLN A 435 -14.47 1.09 -2.57
CA GLN A 435 -15.78 1.70 -2.31
C GLN A 435 -16.35 2.44 -3.53
N HIS A 436 -15.51 2.76 -4.51
CA HIS A 436 -15.84 3.67 -5.60
C HIS A 436 -15.18 3.23 -6.92
N VAL A 437 -14.49 4.13 -7.65
CA VAL A 437 -13.82 3.81 -8.92
C VAL A 437 -12.33 4.14 -8.85
N GLN A 438 -11.52 3.29 -9.47
CA GLN A 438 -10.07 3.47 -9.55
C GLN A 438 -9.57 3.08 -10.94
N PHE A 439 -8.75 3.96 -11.50
CA PHE A 439 -8.00 3.75 -12.73
C PHE A 439 -6.52 3.58 -12.40
N LEU A 440 -5.89 2.58 -12.99
CA LEU A 440 -4.44 2.42 -12.96
C LEU A 440 -3.88 2.55 -14.38
N PHE A 441 -3.04 3.56 -14.57
CA PHE A 441 -2.36 3.86 -15.82
C PHE A 441 -0.90 3.43 -15.78
N ARG A 442 -0.38 2.89 -16.88
CA ARG A 442 1.05 2.65 -17.11
C ARG A 442 1.37 2.84 -18.59
N GLU A 443 2.60 3.25 -18.87
CA GLU A 443 3.11 3.37 -20.22
C GLU A 443 2.86 2.09 -21.05
N PRO A 444 2.51 2.23 -22.35
CA PRO A 444 2.43 1.11 -23.28
C PRO A 444 3.77 0.36 -23.32
N PRO A 445 3.78 -0.99 -23.44
CA PRO A 445 5.02 -1.69 -23.73
C PRO A 445 5.62 -1.12 -25.02
N SER A 446 6.89 -0.73 -24.98
CA SER A 446 7.57 -0.23 -26.18
C SER A 446 7.56 -1.30 -27.27
N PRO A 447 7.31 -0.94 -28.54
CA PRO A 447 7.37 -1.89 -29.64
C PRO A 447 8.81 -2.44 -29.73
N GLY A 448 8.99 -3.68 -29.28
CA GLY A 448 10.29 -4.37 -29.26
C GLY A 448 10.67 -5.06 -27.95
N THR A 449 9.96 -4.80 -26.84
CA THR A 449 10.25 -5.51 -25.58
C THR A 449 9.23 -6.64 -25.38
N PRO A 450 9.62 -7.92 -25.48
CA PRO A 450 8.70 -9.02 -25.20
C PRO A 450 8.23 -8.93 -23.75
N ALA A 451 6.92 -9.00 -23.54
CA ALA A 451 6.32 -9.08 -22.21
C ALA A 451 6.92 -10.27 -21.45
N LYS A 452 7.59 -10.00 -20.32
CA LYS A 452 8.04 -11.03 -19.38
C LYS A 452 6.86 -11.55 -18.54
#